data_AF-A0A7W3NHL6-F1
#
_entry.id   AF-A0A7W3NHL6-F1
#
_cell.length_a   1.000
_cell.length_b   1.000
_cell.length_c   1.000
_cell.angle_alpha   90.00
_cell.angle_beta   90.00
_cell.angle_gamma   90.00
#
_symmetry.space_group_name_H-M   'P 1'
#
loop_
_entity.id
_entity.type
_entity.pdbx_description
1 polymer ?
#
loop_
_entity_poly.entity_id
_entity_poly.type
_entity_poly.pdbx_seq_one_letter_code
_entity_poly.pdbx_strand_id
1 'polypeptide(L)' 'MDNRSLGLLLVSTGTIFLILTLTLHIAGLLYGVILGSSILLNVLGSGILIKFIADQKLANL' A
#
# COMPACT_ATOMS: atom_id res chain seq x y z
N MET A 1 5.69 -9.13 -12.76
CA MET A 1 5.60 -7.72 -12.35
C MET A 1 6.82 -7.44 -11.50
N ASP A 2 7.57 -6.38 -11.79
CA ASP A 2 8.76 -6.00 -11.02
C ASP A 2 8.39 -5.46 -9.62
N ASN A 3 9.34 -5.53 -8.68
CA ASN A 3 9.12 -5.12 -7.28
C ASN A 3 8.64 -3.67 -7.17
N ARG A 4 9.14 -2.78 -8.04
CA ARG A 4 8.70 -1.38 -8.08
C ARG A 4 7.22 -1.30 -8.49
N SER A 5 6.84 -1.89 -9.62
CA SER A 5 5.44 -1.86 -10.08
C SER A 5 4.48 -2.52 -9.07
N LEU A 6 4.89 -3.62 -8.45
CA LEU A 6 4.10 -4.29 -7.41
C LEU A 6 3.94 -3.41 -6.17
N GLY A 7 5.03 -2.80 -5.68
CA GLY A 7 4.98 -1.87 -4.56
C GLY A 7 4.09 -0.65 -4.84
N LEU A 8 4.21 -0.06 -6.03
CA LEU A 8 3.35 1.05 -6.47
C LEU A 8 1.87 0.64 -6.55
N LEU A 9 1.57 -0.56 -7.06
CA LEU A 9 0.20 -1.07 -7.11
C LEU A 9 -0.40 -1.30 -5.72
N LEU A 10 0.38 -1.84 -4.78
CA LEU A 10 -0.09 -2.06 -3.42
C LEU A 10 -0.36 -0.73 -2.71
N VAL A 11 0.55 0.23 -2.81
CA VAL A 11 0.39 1.57 -2.21
C VAL A 11 -0.79 2.31 -2.84
N SER A 12 -0.92 2.28 -4.17
CA SER A 12 -2.03 2.97 -4.85
C SER A 12 -3.38 2.35 -4.48
N THR A 13 -3.48 1.01 -4.49
CA THR A 13 -4.70 0.29 -4.08
C THR A 13 -5.04 0.57 -2.61
N GLY A 14 -4.04 0.52 -1.71
CA GLY A 14 -4.22 0.85 -0.31
C GLY A 14 -4.67 2.30 -0.10
N THR A 15 -4.10 3.25 -0.84
CA THR A 15 -4.48 4.66 -0.80
C THR A 15 -5.92 4.87 -1.28
N ILE A 16 -6.35 4.19 -2.35
CA ILE A 16 -7.72 4.23 -2.83
C ILE A 16 -8.69 3.72 -1.76
N PHE A 17 -8.37 2.59 -1.11
CA PHE A 17 -9.20 2.07 -0.01
C PHE A 17 -9.23 2.98 1.21
N LEU A 18 -8.13 3.65 1.52
CA LEU A 18 -8.08 4.63 2.60
C LEU A 18 -8.99 5.82 2.30
N ILE A 19 -8.86 6.43 1.11
CA ILE A 19 -9.70 7.54 0.67
C ILE A 19 -11.18 7.11 0.65
N LEU A 20 -11.47 5.93 0.13
CA LEU A 20 -12.82 5.37 0.10
C LEU A 20 -13.38 5.23 1.52
N THR A 21 -12.61 4.67 2.45
CA THR A 21 -13.02 4.49 3.85
C THR A 21 -13.29 5.80 4.56
N LEU A 22 -12.49 6.83 4.29
CA LEU A 22 -12.67 8.17 4.88
C LEU A 22 -13.84 8.94 4.24
N THR A 23 -14.16 8.65 2.98
CA THR A 23 -15.22 9.36 2.24
C THR A 23 -16.59 8.71 2.44
N LEU A 24 -16.65 7.38 2.53
CA LEU A 24 -17.90 6.67 2.72
C LEU A 24 -18.30 6.72 4.20
N HIS A 25 -19.54 7.15 4.45
CA HIS A 25 -20.19 7.06 5.77
C HIS A 25 -20.60 5.61 6.08
N ILE A 26 -19.63 4.69 6.14
CA ILE A 26 -19.84 3.31 6.57
C ILE A 26 -19.43 3.19 8.04
N ALA A 27 -20.28 2.54 8.84
CA ALA A 27 -19.96 2.17 10.23
C ALA A 27 -19.90 0.64 10.38
N GLY A 28 -19.27 0.19 11.46
CA GLY A 28 -19.24 -1.23 11.84
C GLY A 28 -18.12 -2.02 11.18
N LEU A 29 -18.31 -3.34 11.07
CA LEU A 29 -17.26 -4.28 10.69
C LEU A 29 -16.64 -3.99 9.32
N LEU A 30 -17.46 -3.58 8.34
CA LEU A 30 -16.99 -3.22 7.00
C LEU A 30 -16.00 -2.04 7.03
N TYR A 31 -16.22 -1.04 7.88
CA TYR A 31 -15.28 0.07 8.05
C TYR A 31 -13.91 -0.43 8.52
N GLY A 32 -13.90 -1.29 9.54
CA GLY A 32 -12.67 -1.88 10.07
C GLY A 32 -11.94 -2.76 9.04
N VAL A 33 -12.68 -3.54 8.25
CA VAL A 33 -12.09 -4.38 7.18
C VAL A 33 -11.44 -3.52 6.11
N ILE A 34 -12.14 -2.52 5.57
CA ILE A 34 -11.59 -1.69 4.48
C ILE A 34 -10.42 -0.84 5.01
N LEU A 35 -10.54 -0.27 6.22
CA LEU A 35 -9.45 0.47 6.86
C LEU A 35 -8.24 -0.42 7.10
N GLY A 36 -8.43 -1.60 7.69
CA GLY A 36 -7.37 -2.56 7.97
C GLY A 36 -6.68 -3.03 6.69
N SER A 37 -7.45 -3.36 5.65
CA SER A 37 -6.90 -3.69 4.33
C SER A 37 -6.11 -2.52 3.74
N SER A 38 -6.59 -1.29 3.85
CA SER A 38 -5.87 -0.10 3.35
C SER A 38 -4.51 0.08 4.02
N ILE A 39 -4.42 -0.15 5.33
CA ILE A 39 -3.18 -0.04 6.10
C ILE A 39 -2.22 -1.15 5.70
N LEU A 40 -2.69 -2.40 5.66
CA LEU A 40 -1.86 -3.55 5.28
C LEU A 40 -1.27 -3.38 3.89
N LEU A 41 -2.09 -2.99 2.91
CA LEU A 41 -1.64 -2.77 1.53
C LEU A 41 -0.58 -1.66 1.44
N ASN A 42 -0.77 -0.54 2.14
CA ASN A 42 0.20 0.55 2.15
C ASN A 42 1.52 0.19 2.84
N VAL A 43 1.47 -0.50 3.98
CA VAL A 43 2.67 -0.93 4.72
C VAL A 43 3.46 -1.94 3.90
N LEU A 44 2.80 -2.95 3.34
CA LEU A 44 3.45 -3.95 2.50
C LEU A 44 4.01 -3.34 1.22
N GLY A 45 3.23 -2.49 0.53
CA GLY A 45 3.67 -1.82 -0.68
C GLY A 45 4.86 -0.89 -0.45
N SER A 46 4.85 -0.14 0.64
CA SER A 46 5.97 0.71 1.05
C SER A 46 7.21 -0.11 1.39
N GLY A 47 7.06 -1.22 2.10
CA GLY A 47 8.17 -2.13 2.40
C GLY A 47 8.83 -2.68 1.13
N ILE A 48 8.02 -3.05 0.13
CA ILE A 48 8.51 -3.53 -1.17
C ILE A 48 9.23 -2.41 -1.95
N LEU A 49 8.70 -1.19 -1.92
CA LEU A 49 9.35 -0.02 -2.55
C LEU A 49 10.68 0.32 -1.88
N ILE A 50 10.73 0.32 -0.54
CA ILE A 50 11.96 0.58 0.21
C ILE A 50 13.01 -0.48 -0.13
N LYS A 51 12.62 -1.76 -0.18
CA LYS A 51 13.50 -2.84 -0.61
C LYS A 51 14.03 -2.61 -2.03
N PHE A 52 13.14 -2.28 -2.97
CA PHE A 52 13.55 -1.96 -4.34
C PHE A 52 14.55 -0.80 -4.40
N ILE A 53 14.31 0.28 -3.66
CA ILE A 53 15.22 1.44 -3.61
C ILE A 53 16.56 1.05 -3.00
N ALA A 54 16.58 0.24 -1.94
CA ALA A 54 17.80 -0.26 -1.32
C ALA A 54 18.61 -1.15 -2.28
N ASP A 55 17.94 -2.06 -2.98
CA ASP A 55 18.56 -2.94 -3.98
C ASP A 55 19.16 -2.12 -5.15
N GLN A 56 18.42 -1.12 -5.65
CA GLN A 56 18.91 -0.19 -6.67
C GLN A 56 20.12 0.62 -6.18
N LYS A 57 20.10 1.09 -4.93
CA LYS A 57 21.23 1.83 -4.36
C LYS A 57 22.48 0.94 -4.24
N LEU A 58 22.32 -0.32 -3.84
CA LEU A 58 23.43 -1.27 -3.73
C LEU A 58 24.02 -1.63 -5.10
N ALA A 59 23.18 -1.77 -6.13
CA ALA A 59 23.62 -2.12 -7.48
C ALA A 59 24.39 -1.00 -8.21
N ASN A 60 24.27 0.25 -7.73
CA ASN A 60 24.94 1.42 -8.30
C ASN A 60 26.20 1.85 -7.50
N LEU A 61 26.74 0.96 -6.65
CA LEU A 61 27.86 1.20 -5.75
C LEU A 61 29.03 0.27 -6.11
#